data_AF-A0A7X7YVG1-F1
#
_entry.id   AF-A0A7X7YVG1-F1
#
_cell.length_a   1.000
_cell.length_b   1.000
_cell.length_c   1.000
_cell.angle_alpha   90.00
_cell.angle_beta   90.00
_cell.angle_gamma   90.00
#
_symmetry.space_group_name_H-M   'P 1'
#
loop_
_entity.id
_entity.type
_entity.pdbx_description
1 polymer ?
#
loop_
_entity_poly.entity_id
_entity_poly.type
_entity_poly.pdbx_seq_one_letter_code
_entity_poly.pdbx_strand_id
1 'polypeptide(L)'
;EADYVNIIVRAGWRYGKARFGDDSTRWHERGKQALLETKLPYMSTLDGFGSLEEADDVTMPALRCTDGGTILSQQAQSYTQFVRLDDADESMSILPIGQSEQPGSAYRLSTYELWGQAKLHPAPLSRKAVDKVAASTTRLAP
;
A
#
# COMPACT_ATOMS: atom_id res chain seq x y z
N GLU A 1 30.74 -17.50 -8.31
CA GLU A 1 29.71 -17.22 -7.27
C GLU A 1 30.11 -16.06 -6.37
N ALA A 2 31.26 -16.11 -5.68
CA ALA A 2 31.75 -15.03 -4.81
C ALA A 2 31.87 -13.66 -5.51
N ASP A 3 32.36 -13.60 -6.76
CA ASP A 3 32.46 -12.34 -7.52
C ASP A 3 31.10 -11.72 -7.83
N TYR A 4 30.11 -12.55 -8.14
CA TYR A 4 28.74 -12.10 -8.38
C TYR A 4 28.12 -11.51 -7.10
N VAL A 5 28.27 -12.21 -5.96
CA VAL A 5 27.84 -11.71 -4.65
C VAL A 5 28.50 -10.37 -4.34
N ASN A 6 29.80 -10.23 -4.57
CA ASN A 6 30.53 -8.97 -4.36
C ASN A 6 30.01 -7.83 -5.25
N ILE A 7 29.65 -8.11 -6.50
CA ILE A 7 29.05 -7.10 -7.40
C ILE A 7 27.70 -6.62 -6.83
N ILE A 8 26.83 -7.54 -6.41
CA ILE A 8 25.51 -7.20 -5.87
C ILE A 8 25.64 -6.40 -4.56
N VAL A 9 26.49 -6.83 -3.63
CA VAL A 9 26.72 -6.12 -2.36
C VAL A 9 27.28 -4.71 -2.61
N ARG A 10 28.24 -4.56 -3.52
CA ARG A 10 28.78 -3.23 -3.91
C ARG A 10 27.72 -2.36 -4.57
N ALA A 11 26.84 -2.92 -5.40
CA ALA A 11 25.74 -2.19 -5.99
C ALA A 11 24.75 -1.71 -4.92
N GLY A 12 24.35 -2.58 -4.00
CA GLY A 12 23.51 -2.22 -2.86
C GLY A 12 24.13 -1.13 -1.97
N TRP A 13 25.43 -1.23 -1.67
CA TRP A 13 26.15 -0.22 -0.91
C TRP A 13 26.20 1.14 -1.61
N ARG A 14 26.49 1.17 -2.92
CA ARG A 14 26.47 2.41 -3.71
C ARG A 14 25.08 3.03 -3.74
N TYR A 15 24.04 2.22 -3.88
CA TYR A 15 22.66 2.69 -3.85
C TYR A 15 22.31 3.32 -2.49
N GLY A 16 22.62 2.63 -1.39
CA GLY A 16 22.41 3.14 -0.04
C GLY A 16 23.14 4.46 0.19
N LYS A 17 24.42 4.54 -0.21
CA LYS A 17 25.22 5.77 -0.09
C LYS A 17 24.65 6.93 -0.91
N ALA A 18 24.27 6.69 -2.16
CA ALA A 18 23.73 7.72 -3.04
C ALA A 18 22.37 8.24 -2.55
N ARG A 19 21.53 7.38 -1.99
CA ARG A 19 20.15 7.73 -1.61
C ARG A 19 20.03 8.21 -0.16
N PHE A 20 20.86 7.70 0.74
CA PHE A 20 20.75 7.94 2.17
C PHE A 20 22.04 8.52 2.79
N GLY A 21 23.05 8.87 1.99
CA GLY A 21 24.30 9.51 2.41
C GLY A 21 25.35 8.55 2.98
N ASP A 22 26.44 9.11 3.50
CA ASP A 22 27.64 8.32 3.83
C ASP A 22 27.52 7.47 5.10
N ASP A 23 26.66 7.86 6.04
CA ASP A 23 26.49 7.18 7.32
C ASP A 23 25.45 6.05 7.22
N SER A 24 25.94 4.83 7.01
CA SER A 24 25.12 3.62 6.91
C SER A 24 24.29 3.30 8.15
N THR A 25 24.70 3.77 9.33
CA THR A 25 23.93 3.54 10.58
C THR A 25 22.61 4.30 10.59
N ARG A 26 22.49 5.34 9.74
CA ARG A 26 21.30 6.18 9.61
C ARG A 26 20.44 5.88 8.39
N TRP A 27 20.85 4.96 7.51
CA TRP A 27 20.12 4.66 6.28
C TRP A 27 18.67 4.26 6.52
N HIS A 28 18.40 3.45 7.55
CA HIS A 28 17.05 3.01 7.88
C HIS A 28 16.13 4.18 8.31
N GLU A 29 16.64 5.07 9.17
CA GLU A 29 15.92 6.26 9.63
C GLU A 29 15.63 7.20 8.45
N ARG A 30 16.64 7.48 7.63
CA ARG A 30 16.51 8.33 6.44
C ARG A 30 15.57 7.73 5.39
N GLY A 31 15.59 6.41 5.22
CA GLY A 31 14.67 5.71 4.32
C GLY A 31 13.21 5.84 4.77
N LYS A 32 12.94 5.73 6.07
CA LYS A 32 11.61 5.97 6.63
C LYS A 32 11.17 7.42 6.47
N GLN A 33 12.07 8.37 6.71
CA GLN A 33 11.76 9.79 6.56
C GLN A 33 11.44 10.15 5.10
N ALA A 34 12.26 9.67 4.15
CA ALA A 34 12.02 9.88 2.72
C ALA A 34 10.69 9.28 2.24
N LEU A 35 10.25 8.16 2.83
CA LEU A 35 8.93 7.62 2.54
C LEU A 35 7.82 8.59 2.98
N LEU A 36 7.90 9.13 4.20
CA LEU A 36 6.89 10.07 4.73
C LEU A 36 6.80 11.37 3.91
N GLU A 37 7.89 11.74 3.26
CA GLU A 37 7.95 12.89 2.34
C GLU A 37 7.39 12.55 0.95
N THR A 38 7.14 11.27 0.65
CA THR A 38 6.61 10.84 -0.64
C THR A 38 5.10 11.09 -0.72
N LYS A 39 4.66 11.65 -1.85
CA LYS A 39 3.25 11.80 -2.21
C LYS A 39 2.80 10.64 -3.10
N LEU A 40 1.58 10.18 -2.84
CA LEU A 40 0.79 9.35 -3.74
C LEU A 40 0.10 10.29 -4.73
N PRO A 41 0.50 10.30 -6.01
CA PRO A 41 -0.07 11.23 -6.96
C PRO A 41 -1.50 10.82 -7.31
N TYR A 42 -2.40 11.79 -7.30
CA TYR A 42 -3.80 11.59 -7.62
C TYR A 42 -3.98 11.10 -9.07
N MET A 43 -4.71 9.99 -9.22
CA MET A 43 -4.98 9.35 -10.52
C MET A 43 -3.72 9.04 -11.35
N SER A 44 -2.60 8.69 -10.69
CA SER A 44 -1.39 8.28 -11.41
C SER A 44 -1.59 6.95 -12.14
N THR A 45 -1.01 6.86 -13.34
CA THR A 45 -0.95 5.62 -14.13
C THR A 45 0.46 5.07 -14.16
N LEU A 46 0.60 3.81 -14.60
CA LEU A 46 1.92 3.16 -14.76
C LEU A 46 2.76 3.76 -15.90
N ASP A 47 2.19 4.66 -16.71
CA ASP A 47 2.86 5.31 -17.83
C ASP A 47 3.87 6.39 -17.39
N GLY A 48 3.91 6.69 -16.09
CA GLY A 48 4.84 7.67 -15.52
C GLY A 48 4.37 9.12 -15.62
N PHE A 49 3.10 9.35 -15.94
CA PHE A 49 2.50 10.67 -15.81
C PHE A 49 2.38 11.07 -14.33
N GLY A 50 2.57 12.36 -14.05
CA GLY A 50 2.42 12.92 -12.70
C GLY A 50 0.97 12.91 -12.22
N SER A 51 0.74 13.58 -11.09
CA SER A 51 -0.62 13.78 -10.57
C SER A 51 -1.50 14.52 -11.58
N LEU A 52 -2.78 14.15 -11.63
CA LEU A 52 -3.78 14.92 -12.37
C LEU A 52 -4.13 16.25 -11.68
N GLU A 53 -4.07 16.28 -10.35
CA GLU A 53 -4.33 17.45 -9.51
C GLU A 53 -3.51 17.32 -8.21
N GLU A 54 -2.44 18.11 -8.09
CA GLU A 54 -1.49 18.02 -6.97
C GLU A 54 -2.14 18.37 -5.62
N ALA A 55 -3.21 19.19 -5.61
CA ALA A 55 -3.96 19.48 -4.40
C ALA A 55 -4.66 18.24 -3.82
N ASP A 56 -4.88 17.23 -4.65
CA ASP A 56 -5.51 15.95 -4.31
C ASP A 56 -4.47 14.87 -3.98
N ASP A 57 -3.17 15.17 -4.01
CA ASP A 57 -2.12 14.22 -3.65
C ASP A 57 -2.16 13.86 -2.17
N VAL A 58 -2.01 12.56 -1.90
CA VAL A 58 -2.07 12.04 -0.54
C VAL A 58 -0.66 11.78 -0.03
N THR A 59 -0.36 12.21 1.19
CA THR A 59 0.92 11.85 1.83
C THR A 59 0.97 10.35 2.09
N MET A 60 2.08 9.69 1.76
CA MET A 60 2.28 8.29 2.11
C MET A 60 2.23 8.10 3.65
N PRO A 61 1.45 7.14 4.19
CA PRO A 61 1.49 6.88 5.62
C PRO A 61 2.82 6.23 6.02
N ALA A 62 3.08 6.18 7.33
CA ALA A 62 4.27 5.53 7.88
C ALA A 62 4.23 4.00 7.71
N LEU A 63 4.49 3.49 6.51
CA LEU A 63 4.45 2.06 6.24
C LEU A 63 5.54 1.32 7.03
N ARG A 64 5.20 0.14 7.54
CA ARG A 64 6.13 -0.70 8.31
C ARG A 64 7.08 -1.49 7.39
N CYS A 65 6.60 -1.93 6.23
CA CYS A 65 7.41 -2.60 5.21
C CYS A 65 7.30 -1.87 3.85
N THR A 66 8.38 -1.20 3.47
CA THR A 66 8.50 -0.45 2.20
C THR A 66 9.24 -1.21 1.11
N ASP A 67 9.81 -2.38 1.42
CA ASP A 67 10.51 -3.16 0.41
C ASP A 67 9.50 -3.78 -0.56
N GLY A 68 9.42 -3.25 -1.78
CA GLY A 68 8.54 -3.72 -2.86
C GLY A 68 8.81 -5.15 -3.33
N GLY A 69 10.01 -5.69 -3.07
CA GLY A 69 10.42 -7.01 -3.55
C GLY A 69 9.90 -8.19 -2.71
N THR A 70 8.98 -7.96 -1.78
CA THR A 70 8.55 -8.96 -0.80
C THR A 70 7.03 -9.12 -0.78
N ILE A 71 6.55 -10.32 -0.46
CA ILE A 71 5.12 -10.61 -0.26
C ILE A 71 4.52 -9.86 0.94
N LEU A 72 5.36 -9.27 1.81
CA LEU A 72 4.95 -8.50 2.98
C LEU A 72 5.02 -6.99 2.72
N SER A 73 5.37 -6.57 1.49
CA SER A 73 5.44 -5.17 1.13
C SER A 73 4.09 -4.51 1.32
N GLN A 74 4.01 -3.48 2.17
CA GLN A 74 2.83 -2.61 2.20
C GLN A 74 2.84 -1.65 1.02
N GLN A 75 4.02 -1.15 0.64
CA GLN A 75 4.16 -0.14 -0.40
C GLN A 75 3.69 -0.66 -1.77
N ALA A 76 3.91 -1.95 -2.06
CA ALA A 76 3.49 -2.56 -3.31
C ALA A 76 2.04 -3.09 -3.30
N GLN A 77 1.24 -2.82 -2.26
CA GLN A 77 -0.15 -3.28 -2.20
C GLN A 77 -1.06 -2.38 -3.04
N SER A 78 -1.56 -2.92 -4.15
CA SER A 78 -2.73 -2.37 -4.85
C SER A 78 -4.02 -2.97 -4.27
N TYR A 79 -4.05 -4.29 -4.11
CA TYR A 79 -5.08 -5.05 -3.41
C TYR A 79 -4.43 -6.24 -2.72
N THR A 80 -4.90 -6.60 -1.53
CA THR A 80 -4.46 -7.81 -0.83
C THR A 80 -5.65 -8.49 -0.19
N GLN A 81 -5.72 -9.82 -0.34
CA GLN A 81 -6.72 -10.65 0.32
C GLN A 81 -6.05 -11.84 1.00
N PHE A 82 -6.36 -12.02 2.27
CA PHE A 82 -6.05 -13.20 3.04
C PHE A 82 -7.28 -14.10 3.05
N VAL A 83 -7.17 -15.26 2.39
CA VAL A 83 -8.28 -16.20 2.21
C VAL A 83 -8.15 -17.36 3.19
N ARG A 84 -9.17 -17.54 4.03
CA ARG A 84 -9.31 -18.73 4.88
C ARG A 84 -10.00 -19.82 4.08
N LEU A 85 -9.35 -20.98 3.97
CA LEU A 85 -9.89 -22.12 3.20
C LEU A 85 -10.86 -22.99 4.02
N ASP A 86 -10.79 -22.88 5.34
CA ASP A 86 -11.66 -23.59 6.28
C ASP A 86 -12.97 -22.84 6.56
N ASP A 87 -12.93 -21.51 6.58
CA ASP A 87 -14.12 -20.65 6.61
C ASP A 87 -13.90 -19.38 5.79
N ALA A 88 -14.49 -19.32 4.60
CA ALA A 88 -14.33 -18.19 3.70
C ALA A 88 -14.88 -16.87 4.27
N ASP A 89 -15.84 -16.90 5.20
CA ASP A 89 -16.41 -15.69 5.80
C ASP A 89 -15.48 -15.01 6.82
N GLU A 90 -14.45 -15.72 7.31
CA GLU A 90 -13.38 -15.17 8.14
C GLU A 90 -12.20 -14.60 7.31
N SER A 91 -12.33 -14.55 5.98
CA SER A 91 -11.33 -13.93 5.11
C SER A 91 -11.21 -12.43 5.37
N MET A 92 -10.05 -11.87 5.08
CA MET A 92 -9.74 -10.46 5.28
C MET A 92 -9.16 -9.84 4.02
N SER A 93 -9.31 -8.53 3.82
CA SER A 93 -8.72 -7.83 2.70
C SER A 93 -8.35 -6.39 3.02
N ILE A 94 -7.63 -5.77 2.09
CA ILE A 94 -7.43 -4.33 2.03
C ILE A 94 -7.24 -3.89 0.57
N LEU A 95 -7.78 -2.72 0.25
CA LEU A 95 -7.49 -1.98 -0.97
C LEU A 95 -7.02 -0.59 -0.56
N PRO A 96 -5.70 -0.34 -0.47
CA PRO A 96 -5.19 0.99 -0.18
C PRO A 96 -5.42 1.95 -1.35
N ILE A 97 -5.71 3.23 -1.15
CA ILE A 97 -6.00 3.91 0.15
C ILE A 97 -7.51 3.96 0.47
N GLY A 98 -8.33 3.40 -0.40
CA GLY A 98 -9.78 3.33 -0.30
C GLY A 98 -10.39 2.82 -1.60
N GLN A 99 -11.71 2.64 -1.63
CA GLN A 99 -12.45 2.06 -2.76
C GLN A 99 -12.99 3.10 -3.75
N SER A 100 -12.64 4.38 -3.60
CA SER A 100 -13.16 5.45 -4.45
C SER A 100 -12.10 6.49 -4.72
N GLU A 101 -11.95 6.89 -5.98
CA GLU A 101 -11.04 7.97 -6.34
C GLU A 101 -11.75 9.34 -6.36
N GLN A 102 -13.04 9.43 -5.99
CA GLN A 102 -13.76 10.70 -6.04
C GLN A 102 -13.34 11.62 -4.88
N PRO A 103 -12.94 12.88 -5.12
CA PRO A 103 -12.40 13.76 -4.08
C PRO A 103 -13.28 14.01 -2.85
N GLY A 104 -14.60 13.91 -2.98
CA GLY A 104 -15.57 14.06 -1.88
C GLY A 104 -16.10 12.75 -1.29
N SER A 105 -15.62 11.60 -1.76
CA SER A 105 -16.13 10.31 -1.30
C SER A 105 -15.60 9.97 0.07
N ALA A 106 -16.49 9.57 0.98
CA ALA A 106 -16.10 9.01 2.28
C ALA A 106 -15.27 7.72 2.15
N TYR A 107 -15.29 7.08 0.98
CA TYR A 107 -14.55 5.85 0.69
C TYR A 107 -13.18 6.10 0.05
N ARG A 108 -12.75 7.35 -0.12
CA ARG A 108 -11.46 7.68 -0.73
C ARG A 108 -10.27 7.27 0.12
N LEU A 109 -10.35 7.55 1.42
CA LEU A 109 -9.29 7.26 2.39
C LEU A 109 -9.72 6.20 3.42
N SER A 110 -10.75 5.41 3.12
CA SER A 110 -11.41 4.49 4.07
C SER A 110 -10.47 3.43 4.64
N THR A 111 -9.39 3.09 3.93
CA THR A 111 -8.42 2.07 4.37
C THR A 111 -7.04 2.65 4.62
N TYR A 112 -6.85 3.96 4.47
CA TYR A 112 -5.57 4.66 4.65
C TYR A 112 -4.92 4.37 6.01
N GLU A 113 -5.70 4.50 7.09
CA GLU A 113 -5.22 4.23 8.45
C GLU A 113 -4.90 2.75 8.68
N LEU A 114 -5.73 1.84 8.17
CA LEU A 114 -5.47 0.40 8.25
C LEU A 114 -4.20 0.01 7.50
N TRP A 115 -3.99 0.61 6.32
CA TRP A 115 -2.81 0.40 5.51
C TRP A 115 -1.56 0.86 6.24
N GLY A 116 -1.55 2.05 6.85
CA GLY A 116 -0.45 2.51 7.69
C GLY A 116 -0.14 1.57 8.86
N GLN A 117 -1.18 0.97 9.46
CA GLN A 117 -1.07 0.05 10.59
C GLN A 117 -0.71 -1.40 10.20
N ALA A 118 -0.55 -1.70 8.90
CA ALA A 118 -0.38 -3.06 8.38
C ALA A 118 -1.53 -4.01 8.79
N LYS A 119 -2.77 -3.52 8.76
CA LYS A 119 -3.98 -4.26 9.10
C LYS A 119 -4.86 -4.51 7.89
N LEU A 120 -5.71 -5.52 8.00
CA LEU A 120 -6.77 -5.85 7.04
C LEU A 120 -8.13 -5.60 7.70
N HIS A 121 -9.19 -5.55 6.89
CA HIS A 121 -10.57 -5.54 7.35
C HIS A 121 -11.30 -6.84 6.94
N PRO A 122 -12.43 -7.19 7.58
CA PRO A 122 -13.23 -8.35 7.18
C PRO A 122 -13.66 -8.28 5.71
N ALA A 123 -13.63 -9.43 5.04
CA ALA A 123 -14.02 -9.60 3.64
C ALA A 123 -14.83 -10.89 3.45
N PRO A 124 -16.03 -10.97 4.07
CA PRO A 124 -16.86 -12.17 3.99
C PRO A 124 -17.41 -12.39 2.59
N LEU A 125 -17.74 -13.65 2.24
CA LEU A 125 -18.18 -14.02 0.90
C LEU A 125 -19.63 -14.52 0.85
N SER A 126 -20.13 -15.12 1.92
CA SER A 126 -21.51 -15.61 1.97
C SER A 126 -22.48 -14.45 2.04
N ARG A 127 -23.64 -14.61 1.38
CA ARG A 127 -24.73 -13.62 1.44
C ARG A 127 -25.09 -13.25 2.87
N LYS A 128 -25.19 -14.25 3.76
CA LYS A 128 -25.54 -14.05 5.16
C LYS A 128 -24.52 -13.20 5.91
N ALA A 129 -23.23 -13.38 5.63
CA ALA A 129 -22.17 -12.62 6.29
C ALA A 129 -22.03 -11.21 5.69
N VAL A 130 -22.14 -11.07 4.37
CA VAL A 130 -22.18 -9.77 3.68
C VAL A 130 -23.34 -8.91 4.16
N ASP A 131 -24.55 -9.48 4.29
CA ASP A 131 -25.75 -8.78 4.78
C ASP A 131 -25.55 -8.17 6.18
N LYS A 132 -24.63 -8.70 7.00
CA LYS A 132 -24.32 -8.15 8.35
C LYS A 132 -23.43 -6.92 8.32
N VAL A 133 -22.60 -6.78 7.29
CA VAL A 133 -21.62 -5.68 7.18
C VAL A 133 -22.02 -4.64 6.13
N ALA A 134 -23.07 -4.91 5.35
CA ALA A 134 -23.57 -4.00 4.34
C ALA A 134 -24.05 -2.67 4.95
N ALA A 135 -23.44 -1.57 4.50
CA ALA A 135 -23.85 -0.22 4.91
C ALA A 135 -25.02 0.34 4.07
N SER A 136 -25.19 -0.14 2.84
CA SER A 136 -26.26 0.27 1.94
C SER A 136 -26.64 -0.85 0.96
N THR A 137 -27.80 -0.73 0.32
CA THR A 137 -28.27 -1.65 -0.72
C THR A 137 -28.96 -0.86 -1.82
N THR A 138 -28.52 -1.05 -3.06
CA THR A 138 -29.13 -0.44 -4.24
C THR A 138 -29.80 -1.52 -5.08
N ARG A 139 -31.09 -1.34 -5.38
CA ARG A 139 -31.83 -2.19 -6.31
C ARG A 139 -31.83 -1.53 -7.68
N LEU A 140 -31.31 -2.22 -8.68
CA LEU A 140 -31.33 -1.74 -10.05
C LEU A 140 -32.70 -2.02 -10.66
N ALA A 141 -33.25 -1.05 -11.39
CA ALA A 141 -34.41 -1.29 -12.24
C ALA A 141 -34.00 -2.21 -13.42
N PRO A 142 -34.90 -3.08 -13.91
CA PRO A 142 -34.64 -3.89 -15.10
C PRO A 142 -34.39 -3.04 -16.35
#